data_AF-B2AYY6-F1
#
_entry.id   AF-B2AYY6-F1
#
_cell.length_a   1.000
_cell.length_b   1.000
_cell.length_c   1.000
_cell.angle_alpha   90.00
_cell.angle_beta   90.00
_cell.angle_gamma   90.00
#
_symmetry.space_group_name_H-M   'P 1'
#
loop_
_entity.id
_entity.type
_entity.pdbx_description
1 polymer ?
#
loop_
_entity_poly.entity_id
_entity_poly.type
_entity_poly.pdbx_seq_one_letter_code
_entity_poly.pdbx_strand_id
1 'polypeptide(L)'
;MSTFGSPGALPNTKPTPPQRGSFPLDHDGECKDVMMSYLSCIKKVKGVNQDECRQLAKSYLGCRMDHNLMAKDDFKNLGFKEDKTPSQAGANTNGVKGELQW
;
A
#
# COMPACT_ATOMS: atom_id res chain seq x y z
N MET A 1 -26.38 31.61 -23.20
CA MET A 1 -24.97 31.68 -22.75
C MET A 1 -24.88 30.93 -21.44
N SER A 2 -24.77 29.60 -21.50
CA SER A 2 -24.79 28.73 -20.33
C SER A 2 -23.35 28.37 -19.97
N THR A 3 -22.86 28.94 -18.87
CA THR A 3 -21.49 28.71 -18.39
C THR A 3 -21.39 27.34 -17.73
N PHE A 4 -21.17 26.31 -18.56
CA PHE A 4 -20.75 24.98 -18.11
C PHE A 4 -19.25 25.05 -17.79
N GLY A 5 -18.88 25.32 -16.53
CA GLY A 5 -17.47 25.36 -16.15
C GLY A 5 -17.12 25.93 -14.78
N SER A 6 -18.08 26.36 -13.96
CA SER A 6 -17.77 26.85 -12.61
C SER A 6 -17.95 25.73 -11.57
N PRO A 7 -16.90 25.27 -10.88
CA PRO A 7 -17.10 24.39 -9.72
C PRO A 7 -17.86 25.20 -8.66
N GLY A 8 -19.12 24.83 -8.45
CA GLY A 8 -19.96 25.41 -7.39
C GLY A 8 -19.32 25.22 -6.01
N ALA A 9 -19.75 26.04 -5.05
CA ALA A 9 -19.31 25.95 -3.67
C ALA A 9 -19.50 24.51 -3.14
N LEU A 10 -18.42 23.91 -2.64
CA LEU A 10 -18.45 22.60 -1.99
C LEU A 10 -19.50 22.64 -0.86
N PRO A 11 -20.42 21.66 -0.78
CA PRO A 11 -21.37 21.61 0.32
C PRO A 11 -20.60 21.54 1.65
N ASN A 12 -20.95 22.42 2.60
CA ASN A 12 -20.36 22.47 3.96
C ASN A 12 -20.80 21.27 4.84
N THR A 13 -21.37 20.23 4.24
CA THR A 13 -21.72 19.01 4.94
C THR A 13 -20.47 18.14 5.01
N LYS A 14 -19.88 18.05 6.21
CA LYS A 14 -18.90 16.99 6.47
C LYS A 14 -19.63 15.67 6.20
N PRO A 15 -19.19 14.85 5.22
CA PRO A 15 -19.82 13.59 4.96
C PRO A 15 -19.72 12.73 6.23
N THR A 16 -20.86 12.26 6.73
CA THR A 16 -20.89 11.32 7.83
C THR A 16 -20.26 10.00 7.37
N PRO A 17 -19.24 9.46 8.08
CA PRO A 17 -18.80 8.10 7.82
C PRO A 17 -20.01 7.14 7.96
N PRO A 18 -20.22 6.15 7.07
CA PRO A 18 -19.35 5.62 6.02
C PRO A 18 -19.71 6.08 4.58
N GLN A 19 -20.42 7.19 4.39
CA GLN A 19 -20.88 7.62 3.04
C GLN A 19 -19.74 7.86 2.02
N ARG A 20 -18.49 8.05 2.48
CA ARG A 20 -17.30 8.19 1.65
C ARG A 20 -16.43 6.93 1.58
N GLY A 21 -16.88 5.83 2.20
CA GLY A 21 -16.12 4.61 2.37
C GLY A 21 -14.90 4.83 3.26
N SER A 22 -14.99 4.45 4.53
CA SER A 22 -13.78 4.00 5.24
C SER A 22 -13.42 2.65 4.60
N PHE A 23 -12.82 2.70 3.41
CA PHE A 23 -12.31 1.50 2.77
C PHE A 23 -11.37 0.86 3.80
N PRO A 24 -11.65 -0.37 4.26
CA PRO A 24 -10.90 -1.00 5.34
C PRO A 24 -9.53 -1.40 4.78
N LEU A 25 -8.67 -0.40 4.59
CA LEU A 25 -7.33 -0.57 4.01
C LEU A 25 -6.41 -1.33 4.98
N ASP A 26 -6.81 -1.43 6.25
CA ASP A 26 -6.13 -2.16 7.31
C ASP A 26 -7.15 -2.44 8.42
N HIS A 27 -7.85 -3.58 8.34
CA HIS A 27 -8.82 -3.99 9.37
C HIS A 27 -8.10 -4.65 10.57
N ASP A 28 -7.09 -5.48 10.31
CA ASP A 28 -6.47 -6.34 11.33
C ASP A 28 -4.97 -6.04 11.58
N GLY A 29 -4.37 -5.15 10.80
CA GLY A 29 -2.98 -4.74 10.98
C GLY A 29 -1.96 -5.84 10.71
N GLU A 30 -2.24 -6.73 9.75
CA GLU A 30 -1.42 -7.89 9.36
C GLU A 30 0.07 -7.55 9.12
N CYS A 31 0.35 -6.38 8.53
CA CYS A 31 1.71 -5.95 8.19
C CYS A 31 2.33 -4.96 9.19
N LYS A 32 1.72 -4.78 10.36
CA LYS A 32 2.10 -3.76 11.35
C LYS A 32 3.50 -3.98 11.94
N ASP A 33 3.91 -5.22 12.15
CA ASP A 33 5.22 -5.53 12.74
C ASP A 33 6.38 -5.10 11.83
N VAL A 34 6.24 -5.38 10.53
CA VAL A 34 7.21 -4.97 9.51
C VAL A 34 7.20 -3.45 9.33
N MET A 35 6.00 -2.84 9.36
CA MET A 35 5.85 -1.38 9.35
C MET A 35 6.59 -0.71 10.51
N MET A 36 6.42 -1.22 11.73
CA MET A 36 7.10 -0.67 12.91
C MET A 36 8.61 -0.80 12.80
N SER A 37 9.09 -1.93 12.27
CA SER A 37 10.51 -2.15 12.00
C SER A 37 11.06 -1.12 11.02
N TYR A 38 10.38 -0.90 9.89
CA TYR A 38 10.72 0.13 8.90
C TYR A 38 10.75 1.54 9.50
N LEU A 39 9.70 1.93 10.23
CA LEU A 39 9.61 3.23 10.89
C LEU A 39 10.72 3.42 11.93
N SER A 40 11.07 2.36 12.67
CA SER A 40 12.20 2.39 13.60
C SER A 40 13.53 2.60 12.87
N CYS A 41 13.71 1.99 11.70
CA CYS A 41 14.90 2.14 10.88
C CYS A 41 15.03 3.59 10.40
N ILE A 42 13.99 4.14 9.76
CA ILE A 42 13.97 5.52 9.26
C ILE A 42 14.25 6.54 10.38
N LYS A 43 13.68 6.31 11.57
CA LYS A 43 13.95 7.16 12.74
C LYS A 43 15.42 7.11 13.17
N LYS A 44 16.06 5.94 13.17
CA LYS A 44 17.48 5.78 13.55
C LYS A 44 18.40 6.52 12.58
N VAL A 45 18.12 6.43 11.28
CA VAL A 45 18.93 7.05 10.22
C VAL A 45 18.55 8.50 9.93
N LYS A 46 17.78 9.15 10.81
CA LYS A 46 17.35 10.56 10.71
C LYS A 46 16.64 10.90 9.38
N GLY A 47 15.85 9.98 8.84
CA GLY A 47 15.13 10.19 7.58
C GLY A 47 15.95 9.95 6.32
N VAL A 48 17.21 9.52 6.42
CA VAL A 48 18.02 9.15 5.26
C VAL A 48 17.59 7.77 4.76
N ASN A 49 17.34 7.62 3.46
CA ASN A 49 16.94 6.34 2.89
C ASN A 49 18.17 5.42 2.70
N GLN A 50 18.60 4.77 3.78
CA GLN A 50 19.67 3.77 3.78
C GLN A 50 19.19 2.43 3.21
N ASP A 51 20.11 1.63 2.66
CA ASP A 51 19.78 0.35 2.01
C ASP A 51 19.06 -0.63 2.97
N GLU A 52 19.49 -0.66 4.24
CA GLU A 52 18.86 -1.45 5.30
C GLU A 52 17.37 -1.11 5.49
N CYS A 53 17.02 0.19 5.51
CA CYS A 53 15.63 0.63 5.63
C CYS A 53 14.84 0.36 4.34
N ARG A 54 15.52 0.37 3.20
CA ARG A 54 14.92 0.07 1.90
C ARG A 54 14.54 -1.40 1.79
N GLN A 55 15.31 -2.31 2.36
CA GLN A 55 14.96 -3.73 2.45
C GLN A 55 13.71 -3.94 3.32
N LEU A 56 13.59 -3.23 4.45
CA LEU A 56 12.40 -3.24 5.30
C LEU A 56 11.17 -2.62 4.61
N ALA A 57 11.36 -1.60 3.79
CA ALA A 57 10.28 -1.03 2.98
C ALA A 57 9.79 -2.02 1.92
N LYS A 58 10.71 -2.78 1.30
CA LYS A 58 10.38 -3.81 0.31
C LYS A 58 9.56 -4.94 0.93
N SER A 59 9.94 -5.44 2.11
CA SER A 59 9.18 -6.48 2.82
C SER A 59 7.81 -5.99 3.29
N TYR A 60 7.72 -4.73 3.75
CA TYR A 60 6.44 -4.12 4.11
C TYR A 60 5.46 -4.07 2.93
N LEU A 61 5.93 -3.61 1.76
CA LEU A 61 5.10 -3.57 0.55
C LEU A 61 4.75 -4.96 0.03
N GLY A 62 5.68 -5.92 0.14
CA GLY A 62 5.43 -7.34 -0.15
C GLY A 62 4.28 -7.89 0.67
N CYS A 63 4.31 -7.71 1.99
CA CYS A 63 3.24 -8.12 2.90
C CYS A 63 1.87 -7.54 2.48
N ARG A 64 1.82 -6.26 2.09
CA ARG A 64 0.54 -5.66 1.65
C ARG A 64 0.03 -6.26 0.34
N MET A 65 0.91 -6.62 -0.58
CA MET A 65 0.53 -7.31 -1.82
C MET A 65 0.04 -8.73 -1.55
N ASP A 66 0.71 -9.46 -0.65
CA ASP A 66 0.38 -10.85 -0.31
C ASP A 66 -0.99 -10.96 0.37
N HIS A 67 -1.29 -10.04 1.29
CA HIS A 67 -2.56 -9.96 2.00
C HIS A 67 -3.68 -9.26 1.19
N ASN A 68 -3.44 -8.94 -0.08
CA ASN A 68 -4.38 -8.21 -0.95
C ASN A 68 -4.83 -6.84 -0.37
N LEU A 69 -4.01 -6.24 0.49
CA LEU A 69 -4.19 -4.88 1.01
C LEU A 69 -3.71 -3.82 0.00
N MET A 70 -3.01 -4.25 -1.05
CA MET A 70 -2.54 -3.43 -2.17
C MET A 70 -2.57 -4.26 -3.46
N ALA A 71 -2.77 -3.60 -4.60
CA ALA A 71 -2.60 -4.23 -5.90
C ALA A 71 -1.14 -4.73 -6.07
N LYS A 72 -0.99 -5.91 -6.66
CA LYS A 72 0.33 -6.47 -6.99
C LYS A 72 0.95 -5.65 -8.13
N ASP A 73 2.10 -5.06 -7.85
CA ASP A 73 2.88 -4.26 -8.79
C ASP A 73 4.36 -4.63 -8.69
N ASP A 74 5.11 -4.37 -9.75
CA ASP A 74 6.55 -4.64 -9.77
C ASP A 74 7.30 -3.67 -8.86
N PHE A 75 8.25 -4.21 -8.10
CA PHE A 75 9.10 -3.40 -7.21
C PHE A 75 9.88 -2.30 -7.94
N LYS A 76 10.11 -2.44 -9.25
CA LYS A 76 10.71 -1.41 -10.11
C LYS A 76 9.85 -0.15 -10.19
N ASN A 77 8.54 -0.32 -10.34
CA ASN A 77 7.57 0.76 -10.42
C ASN A 77 7.42 1.47 -9.07
N LEU A 78 7.65 0.73 -7.99
CA LEU A 78 7.67 1.24 -6.61
C LEU A 78 9.00 1.91 -6.23
N GLY A 79 9.93 2.09 -7.16
CA GLY A 79 11.20 2.81 -6.93
C GLY A 79 12.29 1.95 -6.27
N PHE A 80 12.14 0.62 -6.22
CA PHE A 80 13.21 -0.29 -5.85
C PHE A 80 14.05 -0.63 -7.07
N LYS A 81 15.34 -0.34 -6.99
CA LYS A 81 16.33 -0.74 -8.00
C LYS A 81 16.64 -2.21 -7.73
N GLU A 82 16.70 -3.01 -8.79
CA GLU A 82 17.11 -4.41 -8.69
C GLU A 82 18.61 -4.50 -8.40
N ASP A 83 18.97 -4.42 -7.14
CA ASP A 83 20.27 -4.88 -6.69
C ASP A 83 20.18 -6.41 -6.62
N LYS A 84 20.81 -7.09 -7.59
CA LYS A 84 20.79 -8.55 -7.79
C LYS A 84 21.07 -9.29 -6.47
N THR A 85 20.01 -9.62 -5.72
CA THR A 85 20.07 -10.52 -4.57
C THR A 85 18.78 -11.34 -4.57
N PRO A 86 18.84 -12.68 -4.68
CA PRO A 86 17.66 -13.51 -4.75
C PRO A 86 17.08 -13.65 -3.34
N SER A 87 16.15 -12.76 -2.96
CA SER A 87 15.29 -13.04 -1.81
C SER A 87 14.22 -14.03 -2.26
N GLN A 88 14.46 -15.30 -1.94
CA GLN A 88 13.47 -16.35 -2.04
C GLN A 88 12.34 -16.08 -1.04
N ALA A 89 11.14 -15.79 -1.55
CA ALA A 89 9.89 -16.06 -0.86
C ALA A 89 9.01 -16.82 -1.86
N GLY A 90 8.87 -18.11 -1.58
CA GLY A 90 8.43 -19.13 -2.52
C GLY A 90 6.98 -19.00 -2.96
N ALA A 91 6.76 -19.45 -4.20
CA ALA A 91 5.48 -19.86 -4.70
C ALA A 91 4.82 -20.88 -3.77
N ASN A 92 3.52 -20.73 -3.54
CA ASN A 92 2.64 -21.88 -3.57
C ASN A 92 1.36 -21.51 -4.32
N THR A 93 1.26 -22.07 -5.52
CA THR A 93 0.07 -22.08 -6.35
C THR A 93 -0.98 -22.97 -5.71
N ASN A 94 -2.17 -22.44 -5.44
CA ASN A 94 -3.41 -23.17 -5.64
C ASN A 94 -4.53 -22.17 -5.92
N GLY A 95 -5.03 -22.20 -7.16
CA GLY A 95 -6.14 -21.38 -7.59
C GLY A 95 -7.44 -21.85 -6.94
N VAL A 96 -8.32 -20.89 -6.65
CA VAL A 96 -9.75 -21.07 -6.86
C VAL A 96 -10.22 -19.89 -7.70
N LYS A 97 -10.56 -20.21 -8.94
CA LYS A 97 -11.38 -19.40 -9.82
C LYS A 97 -12.76 -19.26 -9.15
N GLY A 98 -13.03 -18.11 -8.53
CA GLY A 98 -14.35 -17.68 -8.11
C GLY A 98 -14.46 -16.21 -8.49
N GLU A 99 -14.87 -15.95 -9.72
CA GLU A 99 -16.22 -15.45 -10.01
C GLU A 99 -16.42 -14.05 -9.44
N LEU A 100 -16.24 -13.07 -10.33
CA LEU A 100 -16.76 -11.72 -10.15
C LEU A 100 -18.25 -11.83 -9.85
N GLN A 101 -18.68 -11.34 -8.70
CA GLN A 101 -20.11 -11.16 -8.45
C GLN A 101 -20.35 -9.87 -7.66
N TRP A 102 -20.61 -8.83 -8.47
CA TRP A 102 -21.19 -7.49 -8.23
C TRP A 102 -20.45 -6.50 -7.32
#